data_AF-A0A016UJE6-F1
#
_entry.id   AF-A0A016UJE6-F1
#
_cell.length_a   1.000
_cell.length_b   1.000
_cell.length_c   1.000
_cell.angle_alpha   90.00
_cell.angle_beta   90.00
_cell.angle_gamma   90.00
#
_symmetry.space_group_name_H-M   'P 1'
#
loop_
_entity.id
_entity.type
_entity.pdbx_description
1 polymer ?
#
loop_
_entity_poly.entity_id
_entity_poly.type
_entity_poly.pdbx_seq_one_letter_code
_entity_poly.pdbx_strand_id
1 'polypeptide(L)'
;MYCGLLQNVPIDEHLAIVEKQINEAIPDENFNGVAVIDIEEWRPLYEMNWGGKNVYRKQSIELARSRYPKLKKKEIEAIAKKEFNRASKYSPSLEVRRIR
;
A
#
# COMPACT_ATOMS: atom_id res chain seq x y z
N MET A 1 1.21 -11.63 0.24
CA MET A 1 1.43 -10.44 1.07
C MET A 1 0.07 -9.96 1.54
N TYR A 2 -0.33 -10.25 2.79
CA TYR A 2 -1.65 -9.83 3.29
C TYR A 2 -1.56 -8.42 3.87
N CYS A 3 -1.52 -7.43 2.99
CA CYS A 3 -1.73 -6.04 3.38
C CYS A 3 -2.96 -5.59 2.59
N GLY A 4 -4.06 -5.36 3.30
CA GLY A 4 -5.28 -4.82 2.71
C GLY A 4 -5.04 -3.40 2.19
N LEU A 5 -5.82 -2.43 2.65
CA LEU A 5 -5.58 -1.05 2.27
C LEU A 5 -4.35 -0.48 2.96
N LEU A 6 -3.35 -0.05 2.17
CA LEU A 6 -2.10 0.55 2.66
C LEU A 6 -2.33 1.69 3.67
N GLN A 7 -3.39 2.47 3.47
CA GLN A 7 -3.77 3.58 4.35
C GLN A 7 -4.40 3.16 5.70
N ASN A 8 -4.53 1.85 5.94
CA ASN A 8 -5.15 1.27 7.13
C ASN A 8 -4.19 0.39 7.96
N VAL A 9 -2.94 0.24 7.51
CA VAL A 9 -1.91 -0.53 8.22
C VAL A 9 -0.82 0.45 8.67
N PRO A 10 -0.39 0.43 9.95
CA PRO A 10 0.80 1.18 10.38
C PRO A 10 2.00 0.79 9.51
N ILE A 11 2.71 1.80 8.99
CA ILE A 11 3.82 1.56 8.06
C ILE A 11 4.91 0.69 8.71
N ASP A 12 5.13 0.81 10.01
CA ASP A 12 6.13 0.03 10.74
C ASP A 12 5.79 -1.46 10.80
N GLU A 13 4.50 -1.82 10.94
CA GLU A 13 4.05 -3.22 10.91
C GLU A 13 4.22 -3.82 9.51
N HIS A 14 3.89 -3.04 8.48
CA HIS A 14 4.08 -3.46 7.09
C HIS A 14 5.57 -3.68 6.77
N LEU A 15 6.44 -2.73 7.18
CA LEU A 15 7.88 -2.85 6.99
C LEU A 15 8.46 -4.06 7.75
N ALA A 16 7.98 -4.36 8.96
CA ALA A 16 8.42 -5.53 9.70
C ALA A 16 8.06 -6.85 9.00
N ILE A 17 6.87 -6.92 8.38
CA ILE A 17 6.46 -8.08 7.58
C ILE A 17 7.32 -8.20 6.32
N VAL A 18 7.55 -7.10 5.61
CA VAL A 18 8.39 -7.06 4.39
C VAL A 18 9.82 -7.51 4.71
N GLU A 19 10.40 -6.95 5.77
CA GLU A 19 11.75 -7.28 6.25
C GLU A 19 11.86 -8.78 6.57
N LYS A 20 10.89 -9.33 7.30
CA LYS A 20 10.84 -10.78 7.58
C LYS A 20 10.77 -11.61 6.29
N GLN A 21 9.90 -11.26 5.35
CA GLN A 21 9.75 -12.00 4.09
C GLN A 21 11.01 -11.96 3.22
N ILE A 22 11.72 -10.82 3.22
CA ILE A 22 12.99 -10.67 2.50
C ILE A 22 14.05 -11.55 3.15
N ASN A 23 14.17 -11.54 4.48
CA ASN A 23 15.15 -12.37 5.19
C ASN A 23 14.87 -13.87 5.01
N GLU A 24 13.60 -14.27 4.88
CA GLU A 24 13.22 -15.65 4.55
C GLU A 24 13.54 -16.02 3.09
N ALA A 25 13.36 -15.10 2.14
CA ALA A 25 13.57 -15.34 0.71
C ALA A 25 15.05 -15.21 0.29
N ILE A 26 15.79 -14.30 0.91
CA ILE A 26 17.20 -13.98 0.67
C ILE A 26 17.92 -14.04 2.02
N PRO A 27 18.27 -15.26 2.50
CA PRO A 27 18.90 -15.44 3.80
C PRO A 27 20.38 -15.02 3.83
N ASP A 28 21.02 -14.85 2.67
CA ASP A 28 22.38 -14.35 2.59
C ASP A 28 22.40 -12.82 2.77
N GLU A 29 22.84 -12.38 3.94
CA GLU A 29 23.01 -10.96 4.26
C GLU A 29 24.02 -10.24 3.34
N ASN A 30 24.89 -10.99 2.65
CA ASN A 30 25.86 -10.45 1.69
C ASN A 30 25.39 -10.53 0.24
N PHE A 31 24.09 -10.79 0.00
CA PHE A 31 23.53 -10.87 -1.34
C PHE A 31 23.83 -9.59 -2.15
N ASN A 32 24.56 -9.75 -3.25
CA ASN A 32 24.98 -8.66 -4.15
C ASN A 32 24.35 -8.76 -5.56
N GLY A 33 23.35 -9.62 -5.70
CA GLY A 33 22.60 -9.80 -6.95
C GLY A 33 21.45 -8.81 -7.11
N VAL A 34 20.66 -8.97 -8.18
CA VAL A 34 19.44 -8.18 -8.40
C VAL A 34 18.25 -8.92 -7.78
N ALA A 35 17.61 -8.28 -6.79
CA ALA A 35 16.32 -8.73 -6.27
C ALA A 35 15.18 -7.92 -6.91
N VAL A 36 14.12 -8.60 -7.34
CA VAL A 36 12.92 -7.97 -7.90
C VAL A 36 11.76 -8.27 -6.98
N ILE A 37 11.11 -7.22 -6.45
CA ILE A 37 9.93 -7.34 -5.61
C ILE A 37 8.69 -7.21 -6.51
N ASP A 38 7.96 -8.30 -6.67
CA ASP A 38 6.74 -8.33 -7.47
C ASP A 38 5.51 -8.01 -6.60
N ILE A 39 5.14 -6.72 -6.58
CA ILE A 39 3.96 -6.24 -5.84
C ILE A 39 2.76 -6.19 -6.79
N GLU A 40 2.06 -7.30 -6.94
CA GLU A 40 0.88 -7.37 -7.81
C GLU A 40 -0.44 -7.04 -7.12
N GLU A 41 -0.47 -6.95 -5.79
CA GLU A 41 -1.71 -6.95 -5.01
C GLU A 41 -2.58 -5.70 -5.28
N TRP A 42 -1.96 -4.52 -5.42
CA TRP A 42 -2.62 -3.24 -5.72
C TRP A 42 -1.83 -2.44 -6.77
N ARG A 43 -2.51 -1.52 -7.48
CA ARG A 43 -1.83 -0.60 -8.40
C ARG A 43 -1.45 0.72 -7.72
N PRO A 44 -0.31 1.34 -8.07
CA PRO A 44 0.19 2.53 -7.39
C PRO A 44 -0.76 3.72 -7.38
N LEU A 45 -1.56 3.85 -8.43
CA LEU A 45 -2.51 4.93 -8.59
C LEU A 45 -3.92 4.43 -8.36
N TYR A 46 -4.68 5.16 -7.55
CA TYR A 46 -6.09 4.90 -7.26
C TYR A 46 -6.91 4.64 -8.54
N GLU A 47 -6.72 5.47 -9.57
CA GLU A 47 -7.45 5.35 -10.86
C GLU A 47 -7.11 4.06 -11.62
N MET A 48 -5.92 3.50 -11.39
CA MET A 48 -5.48 2.27 -12.05
C MET A 48 -6.04 1.01 -11.39
N ASN A 49 -6.67 1.12 -10.22
CA ASN A 49 -7.31 0.00 -9.53
C ASN A 49 -8.73 -0.27 -10.07
N TRP A 50 -8.84 -0.59 -11.37
CA TRP A 50 -10.08 -1.01 -12.04
C TRP A 50 -10.18 -2.54 -12.16
N GLY A 51 -11.32 -3.04 -12.67
CA GLY A 51 -11.58 -4.48 -12.79
C GLY A 51 -11.59 -5.19 -11.42
N GLY A 52 -10.89 -6.32 -11.31
CA GLY A 52 -10.76 -7.08 -10.07
C GLY A 52 -10.15 -6.30 -8.90
N LYS A 53 -9.42 -5.21 -9.17
CA LYS A 53 -8.78 -4.37 -8.14
C LYS A 53 -9.67 -3.22 -7.64
N ASN A 54 -10.92 -3.13 -8.13
CA ASN A 54 -11.88 -2.11 -7.68
C ASN A 54 -12.24 -2.24 -6.18
N VAL A 55 -11.95 -3.38 -5.55
CA VAL A 55 -12.07 -3.57 -4.10
C VAL A 55 -11.30 -2.52 -3.30
N TYR A 56 -10.08 -2.17 -3.74
CA TYR A 56 -9.25 -1.16 -3.08
C TYR A 56 -9.85 0.24 -3.15
N ARG A 57 -10.53 0.57 -4.26
CA ARG A 57 -11.24 1.83 -4.41
C ARG A 57 -12.45 1.90 -3.48
N LYS A 58 -13.26 0.84 -3.44
CA LYS A 58 -14.45 0.76 -2.57
C LYS A 58 -14.09 0.89 -1.10
N GLN A 59 -13.11 0.11 -0.64
CA GLN A 59 -12.67 0.17 0.74
C GLN A 59 -12.01 1.52 1.08
N SER A 60 -11.34 2.20 0.13
CA SER A 60 -10.79 3.56 0.35
C SER A 60 -11.90 4.58 0.58
N ILE A 61 -12.99 4.48 -0.19
CA ILE A 61 -14.17 5.34 -0.03
C ILE A 61 -14.85 5.06 1.31
N GLU A 62 -14.95 3.80 1.71
CA GLU A 62 -15.55 3.41 2.99
C GLU A 62 -14.75 3.93 4.19
N LEU A 63 -13.42 3.84 4.12
CA LEU A 63 -12.54 4.45 5.13
C LEU A 63 -12.68 5.97 5.19
N ALA A 64 -12.70 6.64 4.03
CA ALA A 64 -12.88 8.09 4.00
C ALA A 64 -14.27 8.48 4.55
N ARG A 65 -15.31 7.69 4.27
CA ARG A 65 -16.67 7.91 4.79
C ARG A 65 -16.73 7.70 6.31
N SER A 66 -16.05 6.69 6.86
CA SER A 66 -16.01 6.46 8.31
C SER A 66 -15.29 7.58 9.05
N ARG A 67 -14.21 8.13 8.47
CA ARG A 67 -13.46 9.28 9.01
C ARG A 67 -14.21 10.62 8.87
N TYR A 68 -14.96 10.80 7.79
CA TYR A 68 -15.60 12.07 7.45
C TYR A 68 -17.11 11.93 7.14
N PRO A 69 -17.94 11.46 8.08
CA PRO A 69 -19.32 11.06 7.81
C PRO A 69 -20.25 12.19 7.34
N LYS A 70 -19.86 13.46 7.55
CA LYS A 70 -20.65 14.65 7.18
C LYS A 70 -20.37 15.18 5.78
N LEU A 71 -19.32 14.68 5.10
CA LEU A 71 -18.93 15.18 3.78
C LEU A 71 -19.76 14.56 2.67
N LYS A 72 -19.91 15.29 1.56
CA LYS A 72 -20.64 14.79 0.39
C LYS A 72 -19.82 13.72 -0.33
N LYS A 73 -20.52 12.84 -1.06
CA LYS A 73 -19.91 11.73 -1.81
C LYS A 73 -18.71 12.16 -2.67
N LYS A 74 -18.80 13.28 -3.38
CA LYS A 74 -17.72 13.81 -4.24
C LYS A 74 -16.46 14.19 -3.44
N GLU A 75 -16.65 14.74 -2.23
CA GLU A 75 -15.55 15.10 -1.34
C GLU A 75 -14.90 13.85 -0.74
N ILE A 76 -15.70 12.86 -0.35
CA ILE A 76 -15.23 11.55 0.12
C ILE A 76 -14.37 10.85 -0.94
N GLU A 77 -14.82 10.84 -2.19
CA GLU A 77 -14.08 10.23 -3.30
C GLU A 77 -12.74 10.95 -3.55
N ALA A 78 -12.72 12.28 -3.45
CA ALA A 78 -11.50 13.07 -3.58
C ALA A 78 -10.52 12.80 -2.44
N ILE A 79 -11.01 12.66 -1.20
CA ILE A 79 -10.20 12.31 -0.03
C ILE A 79 -9.65 10.90 -0.17
N ALA A 80 -10.49 9.92 -0.50
CA ALA A 80 -10.10 8.52 -0.71
C ALA A 80 -8.97 8.41 -1.75
N LYS A 81 -9.11 9.09 -2.89
CA LYS A 81 -8.07 9.14 -3.93
C LYS A 81 -6.76 9.77 -3.43
N LYS A 82 -6.86 10.89 -2.72
CA LYS A 82 -5.69 11.63 -2.21
C LYS A 82 -4.93 10.80 -1.17
N GLU A 83 -5.64 10.20 -0.22
CA GLU A 83 -5.04 9.38 0.83
C GLU A 83 -4.41 8.11 0.26
N PHE A 84 -5.12 7.42 -0.64
CA PHE A 84 -4.59 6.23 -1.31
C PHE A 84 -3.29 6.54 -2.06
N ASN A 85 -3.31 7.53 -2.96
CA ASN A 85 -2.13 7.89 -3.75
C ASN A 85 -0.96 8.34 -2.88
N ARG A 86 -1.25 8.98 -1.73
CA ARG A 86 -0.22 9.36 -0.77
C ARG A 86 0.40 8.12 -0.14
N ALA A 87 -0.40 7.21 0.40
CA ALA A 87 0.09 5.97 1.01
C ALA A 87 0.89 5.12 0.02
N SER A 88 0.39 4.97 -1.21
CA SER A 88 1.06 4.25 -2.30
C SER A 88 2.39 4.87 -2.74
N LYS A 89 2.59 6.18 -2.56
CA LYS A 89 3.88 6.84 -2.85
C LYS A 89 4.91 6.58 -1.75
N TYR A 90 4.47 6.57 -0.49
CA TYR A 90 5.38 6.44 0.65
C TYR A 90 5.79 4.99 0.92
N SER A 91 4.87 4.02 0.80
CA SER A 91 5.15 2.61 1.14
C SER A 91 6.36 2.04 0.38
N PRO A 92 6.37 2.03 -0.97
CA PRO A 92 7.48 1.43 -1.71
C PRO A 92 8.80 2.18 -1.50
N SER A 93 8.73 3.50 -1.29
CA SER A 93 9.92 4.33 -1.06
C SER A 93 10.60 4.06 0.28
N LEU A 94 9.82 3.63 1.29
CA LEU A 94 10.33 3.31 2.62
C LEU A 94 10.87 1.89 2.69
N GLU A 95 10.20 0.94 2.02
CA GLU A 95 10.68 -0.45 1.88
C GLU A 95 12.10 -0.48 1.30
N VAL A 96 12.31 0.16 0.13
CA VAL A 96 13.61 0.17 -0.56
C VAL A 96 14.72 0.81 0.30
N ARG A 97 14.38 1.79 1.15
CA ARG A 97 15.37 2.46 2.01
C ARG A 97 15.80 1.63 3.21
N ARG A 98 14.93 0.74 3.71
CA ARG A 98 15.20 -0.08 4.89
C ARG A 98 15.94 -1.38 4.55
N ILE A 99 15.89 -1.79 3.28
CA ILE A 99 16.55 -3.00 2.77
C ILE A 99 18.04 -2.74 2.42
N ARG A 100 18.54 -1.50 2.51
CA ARG A 100 19.92 -1.13 2.21
C ARG A 100 20.75 -0.86 3.46
#